data_AF-A0A4Q0SD39-F1
#
_entry.id   AF-A0A4Q0SD39-F1
#
_cell.length_a   1.000
_cell.length_b   1.000
_cell.length_c   1.000
_cell.angle_alpha   90.00
_cell.angle_beta   90.00
_cell.angle_gamma   90.00
#
_symmetry.space_group_name_H-M   'P 1'
#
loop_
_entity.id
_entity.type
_entity.pdbx_description
1 polymer ?
#
loop_
_entity_poly.entity_id
_entity_poly.type
_entity_poly.pdbx_seq_one_letter_code
_entity_poly.pdbx_strand_id
1 'polypeptide(L)'
;MHLLTGLAGAALASEARAQGGEQRSIPTIEPPDPSPKTPSFKLPAKSCDSHTHIFGPASRYPFSEKCWVKITGLERASPAGKPFHDAVPFAKALIDNAPDRVLWGTDWPHPNVKVMPNDGEIVDLIPLYAADAKLQQKLLVDNPARLFKFT
;
A
#
# COMPACT_ATOMS: atom_id res chain seq x y z
N MET A 1 -16.98 -37.16 -61.29
CA MET A 1 -18.06 -37.44 -60.32
C MET A 1 -17.41 -37.92 -59.03
N HIS A 2 -17.54 -37.12 -57.97
CA HIS A 2 -17.11 -37.31 -56.56
C HIS A 2 -15.60 -37.45 -56.26
N LEU A 3 -15.01 -36.85 -55.21
CA LEU A 3 -15.22 -35.62 -54.43
C LEU A 3 -13.95 -35.46 -53.56
N LEU A 4 -13.52 -34.22 -53.30
CA LEU A 4 -12.38 -33.82 -52.46
C LEU A 4 -12.55 -34.14 -50.98
N THR A 5 -11.42 -34.32 -50.27
CA THR A 5 -10.98 -33.77 -48.95
C THR A 5 -10.07 -34.82 -48.26
N GLY A 6 -8.87 -34.56 -47.73
CA GLY A 6 -8.31 -33.35 -47.13
C GLY A 6 -8.12 -33.59 -45.63
N LEU A 7 -7.02 -34.23 -45.21
CA LEU A 7 -6.62 -34.31 -43.80
C LEU A 7 -5.10 -34.17 -43.68
N ALA A 8 -4.71 -33.08 -43.03
CA ALA A 8 -3.36 -32.60 -42.81
C ALA A 8 -2.66 -33.39 -41.69
N GLY A 9 -1.32 -33.37 -41.75
CA GLY A 9 -0.41 -34.16 -40.93
C GLY A 9 -0.59 -34.01 -39.43
N ALA A 10 -0.74 -35.15 -38.76
CA ALA A 10 -0.60 -35.30 -37.32
C ALA A 10 0.67 -36.13 -37.05
N ALA A 11 1.81 -35.47 -36.87
CA ALA A 11 2.96 -36.00 -36.15
C ALA A 11 3.94 -34.85 -35.89
N LEU A 12 4.53 -34.84 -34.69
CA LEU A 12 5.64 -34.00 -34.23
C LEU A 12 5.25 -32.63 -33.64
N ALA A 13 4.74 -32.65 -32.40
CA ALA A 13 5.08 -31.66 -31.38
C ALA A 13 4.64 -32.17 -29.98
N SER A 14 5.02 -33.39 -29.63
CA SER A 14 5.01 -33.86 -28.23
C SER A 14 6.43 -33.68 -27.71
N GLU A 15 6.77 -32.51 -27.17
CA GLU A 15 7.90 -32.27 -26.27
C GLU A 15 8.06 -30.75 -25.99
N ALA A 16 7.16 -30.17 -25.21
CA ALA A 16 7.41 -28.85 -24.58
C ALA A 16 6.43 -28.53 -23.44
N ARG A 17 6.16 -29.47 -22.52
CA ARG A 17 5.49 -29.13 -21.25
C ARG A 17 6.06 -29.97 -20.10
N ALA A 18 7.25 -29.60 -19.67
CA ALA A 18 7.78 -30.00 -18.36
C ALA A 18 8.80 -28.95 -17.91
N GLN A 19 8.31 -27.77 -17.52
CA GLN A 19 9.01 -26.94 -16.54
C GLN A 19 8.03 -26.70 -15.41
N GLY A 20 8.36 -27.28 -14.25
CA GLY A 20 7.59 -27.12 -13.03
C GLY A 20 7.54 -25.65 -12.65
N GLY A 21 6.44 -25.00 -13.00
CA GLY A 21 6.08 -23.73 -12.40
C GLY A 21 5.72 -24.03 -10.94
N GLU A 22 6.56 -23.56 -10.03
CA GLU A 22 6.20 -23.48 -8.61
C GLU A 22 4.81 -22.84 -8.52
N GLN A 23 3.84 -23.58 -8.00
CA GLN A 23 2.48 -23.11 -7.82
C GLN A 23 2.54 -22.00 -6.78
N ARG A 24 2.73 -20.75 -7.21
CA ARG A 24 2.75 -19.60 -6.31
C ARG A 24 1.42 -19.60 -5.58
N SER A 25 1.46 -19.86 -4.28
CA SER A 25 0.30 -19.79 -3.41
C SER A 25 -0.37 -18.44 -3.59
N ILE A 26 -1.70 -18.43 -3.71
CA ILE A 26 -2.47 -17.19 -3.78
C ILE A 26 -2.11 -16.37 -2.54
N PRO A 27 -1.60 -15.13 -2.69
CA PRO A 27 -1.31 -14.25 -1.57
C PRO A 27 -2.52 -14.18 -0.64
N THR A 28 -2.33 -14.59 0.61
CA THR A 28 -3.42 -14.69 1.57
C THR A 28 -3.67 -13.30 2.17
N ILE A 29 -4.92 -12.86 2.12
CA ILE A 29 -5.40 -11.72 2.90
C ILE A 29 -6.05 -12.33 4.14
N GLU A 30 -5.49 -12.07 5.31
CA GLU A 30 -6.09 -12.49 6.57
C GLU A 30 -7.44 -11.79 6.76
N PRO A 31 -8.40 -12.39 7.51
CA PRO A 31 -9.62 -11.70 7.89
C PRO A 31 -9.32 -10.37 8.61
N PRO A 32 -10.19 -9.35 8.50
CA PRO A 32 -10.04 -8.10 9.25
C PRO A 32 -10.03 -8.35 10.76
N ASP A 33 -9.47 -7.42 11.53
CA ASP A 33 -9.45 -7.52 12.99
C ASP A 33 -10.87 -7.79 13.53
N PRO A 34 -11.07 -8.86 14.32
CA PRO A 34 -12.40 -9.28 14.77
C PRO A 34 -13.02 -8.34 15.80
N SER A 35 -12.28 -7.34 16.28
CA SER A 35 -12.71 -6.35 17.26
C SER A 35 -12.31 -4.94 16.79
N PRO A 36 -12.91 -4.42 15.70
CA PRO A 36 -12.54 -3.14 15.12
C PRO A 36 -12.66 -2.00 16.13
N LYS A 37 -11.66 -1.11 16.13
CA LYS A 37 -11.62 0.04 17.03
C LYS A 37 -12.05 1.28 16.28
N THR A 38 -12.91 2.10 16.88
CA THR A 38 -13.11 3.48 16.42
C THR A 38 -11.87 4.30 16.79
N PRO A 39 -11.21 5.00 15.84
CA PRO A 39 -10.08 5.85 16.17
C PRO A 39 -10.40 6.87 17.26
N SER A 40 -9.47 7.05 18.18
CA SER A 40 -9.52 8.09 19.21
C SER A 40 -9.19 9.45 18.61
N PHE A 41 -8.23 9.47 17.67
CA PHE A 41 -7.88 10.64 16.89
C PHE A 41 -9.03 11.05 15.97
N LYS A 42 -9.40 12.34 16.03
CA LYS A 42 -10.44 12.92 15.17
C LYS A 42 -9.81 13.44 13.90
N LEU A 43 -10.07 12.73 12.80
CA LEU A 43 -9.62 13.12 11.47
C LEU A 43 -10.20 14.49 11.07
N PRO A 44 -9.42 15.36 10.41
CA PRO A 44 -9.94 16.55 9.77
C PRO A 44 -11.08 16.23 8.79
N ALA A 45 -12.03 17.15 8.64
CA ALA A 45 -13.07 17.02 7.63
C ALA A 45 -12.45 16.85 6.23
N LYS A 46 -13.05 16.01 5.40
CA LYS A 46 -12.56 15.64 4.05
C LYS A 46 -11.22 14.88 4.03
N SER A 47 -10.82 14.27 5.15
CA SER A 47 -9.66 13.36 5.17
C SER A 47 -9.82 12.26 4.12
N CYS A 48 -8.73 11.98 3.40
CA CYS A 48 -8.66 11.02 2.32
C CYS A 48 -7.74 9.86 2.72
N ASP A 49 -8.28 8.64 2.71
CA ASP A 49 -7.49 7.41 2.78
C ASP A 49 -6.90 7.13 1.38
N SER A 50 -5.62 7.48 1.19
CA SER A 50 -4.96 7.44 -0.11
C SER A 50 -4.23 6.12 -0.34
N HIS A 51 -4.97 5.07 -0.73
CA HIS A 51 -4.36 3.80 -1.12
C HIS A 51 -3.77 3.88 -2.54
N THR A 52 -2.45 3.92 -2.63
CA THR A 52 -1.72 3.68 -3.88
C THR A 52 -0.30 3.26 -3.50
N HIS A 53 0.42 2.51 -4.33
CA HIS A 53 1.80 2.15 -4.03
C HIS A 53 2.78 2.97 -4.87
N ILE A 54 3.83 3.51 -4.24
CA ILE A 54 5.02 4.00 -4.93
C ILE A 54 6.18 3.21 -4.34
N PHE A 55 6.79 2.34 -5.15
CA PHE A 55 7.85 1.44 -4.71
C PHE A 55 9.21 1.92 -5.22
N GLY A 56 10.24 1.77 -4.37
CA GLY A 56 11.63 1.87 -4.76
C GLY A 56 12.53 2.46 -3.66
N PRO A 57 13.77 1.97 -3.47
CA PRO A 57 14.69 2.61 -2.52
C PRO A 57 15.13 3.97 -3.07
N ALA A 58 15.22 4.98 -2.21
CA ALA A 58 15.65 6.34 -2.60
C ALA A 58 17.03 6.35 -3.31
N SER A 59 17.88 5.37 -3.03
CA SER A 59 19.17 5.17 -3.70
C SER A 59 19.06 4.73 -5.17
N ARG A 60 17.93 4.15 -5.59
CA ARG A 60 17.65 3.69 -6.96
C ARG A 60 16.61 4.57 -7.66
N TYR A 61 15.75 5.21 -6.90
CA TYR A 61 14.70 6.13 -7.35
C TYR A 61 14.77 7.40 -6.50
N PRO A 62 15.70 8.32 -6.79
CA PRO A 62 15.85 9.55 -6.00
C PRO A 62 14.55 10.33 -5.99
N PHE A 63 14.22 10.93 -4.85
CA PHE A 63 13.05 11.77 -4.72
C PHE A 63 13.13 12.91 -5.74
N SER A 64 12.32 12.81 -6.80
CA SER A 64 12.10 13.93 -7.68
C SER A 64 11.32 15.00 -6.91
N GLU A 65 11.52 16.28 -7.24
CA GLU A 65 10.58 17.34 -6.85
C GLU A 65 9.13 17.06 -7.32
N LYS A 66 8.97 16.11 -8.25
CA LYS A 66 7.70 15.59 -8.77
C LYS A 66 7.19 14.32 -8.05
N CYS A 67 7.99 13.70 -7.20
CA CYS A 67 7.60 12.47 -6.49
C CYS A 67 6.73 12.81 -5.27
N TRP A 68 5.83 11.88 -4.96
CA TRP A 68 5.02 11.89 -3.77
C TRP A 68 5.37 10.68 -2.91
N VAL A 69 5.26 10.83 -1.60
CA VAL A 69 5.56 9.78 -0.62
C VAL A 69 4.30 9.45 0.16
N LYS A 70 4.10 8.17 0.48
CA LYS A 70 2.99 7.75 1.34
C LYS A 70 3.50 7.33 2.69
N ILE A 71 2.86 7.87 3.70
CA ILE A 71 3.03 7.49 5.09
C ILE A 71 1.97 6.42 5.36
N THR A 72 2.35 5.17 5.11
CA THR A 72 1.48 3.99 5.21
C THR A 72 2.35 2.76 5.50
N GLY A 73 1.75 1.65 5.91
CA GLY A 73 2.48 0.40 6.12
C GLY A 73 3.38 0.39 7.36
N LEU A 74 3.06 1.15 8.42
CA LEU A 74 3.86 1.16 9.66
C LEU A 74 3.85 -0.23 10.33
N GLU A 75 2.74 -0.96 10.22
CA GLU A 75 2.59 -2.35 10.64
C GLU A 75 3.50 -3.33 9.89
N ARG A 76 3.93 -2.97 8.67
CA ARG A 76 4.89 -3.74 7.87
C ARG A 76 6.33 -3.35 8.19
N ALA A 77 6.55 -2.05 8.39
CA ALA A 77 7.86 -1.49 8.66
C ALA A 77 8.35 -1.79 10.08
N SER A 78 7.43 -2.00 11.03
CA SER A 78 7.72 -2.28 12.42
C SER A 78 8.30 -3.69 12.63
N PRO A 79 9.59 -3.84 12.99
CA PRO A 79 10.11 -5.10 13.49
C PRO A 79 9.54 -5.49 14.87
N ALA A 80 9.16 -4.51 15.71
CA ALA A 80 8.64 -4.77 17.05
C ALA A 80 7.19 -5.28 17.05
N GLY A 81 6.43 -5.04 15.99
CA GLY A 81 5.00 -5.32 15.93
C GLY A 81 4.16 -4.29 16.70
N LYS A 82 2.92 -4.63 17.05
CA LYS A 82 2.00 -3.73 17.77
C LYS A 82 2.68 -3.18 19.05
N PRO A 83 2.56 -1.87 19.36
CA PRO A 83 1.70 -0.86 18.73
C PRO A 83 2.36 -0.11 17.55
N PHE A 84 3.42 -0.64 16.95
CA PHE A 84 4.11 -0.07 15.78
C PHE A 84 4.78 1.30 16.00
N HIS A 85 4.97 1.71 17.26
CA HIS A 85 5.57 2.99 17.61
C HIS A 85 7.03 3.12 17.15
N ASP A 86 7.74 2.01 16.96
CA ASP A 86 9.10 1.96 16.45
C ASP A 86 9.21 2.41 14.98
N ALA A 87 8.11 2.40 14.22
CA ALA A 87 8.05 2.92 12.85
C ALA A 87 7.73 4.43 12.78
N VAL A 88 7.24 5.03 13.86
CA VAL A 88 6.86 6.47 13.92
C VAL A 88 8.02 7.41 13.56
N PRO A 89 9.27 7.22 14.05
CA PRO A 89 10.38 8.10 13.68
C PRO A 89 10.66 8.13 12.18
N PHE A 90 10.44 7.02 11.47
CA PHE A 90 10.61 6.95 10.02
C PHE A 90 9.55 7.77 9.28
N ALA A 91 8.29 7.62 9.68
CA ALA A 91 7.18 8.45 9.16
C ALA A 91 7.45 9.94 9.39
N LYS A 92 7.88 10.31 10.60
CA LYS A 92 8.21 11.70 10.94
C LYS A 92 9.34 12.24 10.07
N ALA A 93 10.41 11.48 9.86
CA ALA A 93 11.53 11.91 9.02
C ALA A 93 11.09 12.19 7.57
N LEU A 94 10.21 11.36 6.99
CA LEU A 94 9.68 11.59 5.64
C LEU A 94 8.83 12.86 5.56
N ILE A 95 7.99 13.10 6.56
CA ILE A 95 7.15 14.28 6.64
C ILE A 95 7.98 15.56 6.82
N ASP A 96 8.96 15.54 7.72
CA ASP A 96 9.82 16.70 8.00
C ASP A 96 10.64 17.11 6.77
N ASN A 97 11.03 16.15 5.91
CA ASN A 97 11.77 16.42 4.67
C ASN A 97 10.88 16.93 3.52
N ALA A 98 9.61 16.52 3.46
CA ALA A 98 8.76 16.81 2.31
C ALA A 98 7.27 16.99 2.68
N PRO A 99 6.92 17.96 3.54
CA PRO A 99 5.57 18.08 4.11
C PRO A 99 4.49 18.39 3.06
N ASP A 100 4.87 18.97 1.92
CA ASP A 100 3.98 19.24 0.79
C ASP A 100 3.99 18.13 -0.27
N ARG A 101 4.56 16.96 0.02
CA ARG A 101 4.63 15.81 -0.91
C ARG A 101 4.28 14.49 -0.25
N VAL A 102 3.72 14.52 0.95
CA VAL A 102 3.27 13.34 1.69
C VAL A 102 1.76 13.17 1.63
N LEU A 103 1.31 11.93 1.53
CA LEU A 103 -0.08 11.50 1.70
C LEU A 103 -0.12 10.34 2.70
N TRP A 104 -1.31 10.01 3.19
CA TRP A 104 -1.51 8.92 4.14
C TRP A 104 -2.57 7.93 3.62
N GLY A 105 -2.44 6.67 4.03
CA GLY A 105 -3.49 5.67 3.81
C GLY A 105 -3.38 4.52 4.80
N THR A 106 -4.50 3.82 5.02
CA THR A 106 -4.59 2.66 5.94
C THR A 106 -3.76 1.48 5.46
N ASP A 107 -3.66 1.30 4.14
CA ASP A 107 -3.20 0.07 3.47
C ASP A 107 -4.16 -1.12 3.58
N TRP A 108 -5.43 -0.89 3.97
CA TRP A 108 -6.47 -1.91 3.89
C TRP A 108 -6.58 -2.45 2.44
N PRO A 109 -6.70 -3.77 2.21
CA PRO A 109 -7.00 -4.85 3.16
C PRO A 109 -5.76 -5.56 3.73
N HIS A 110 -4.61 -4.89 3.84
CA HIS A 110 -3.40 -5.41 4.47
C HIS A 110 -2.87 -6.72 3.88
N PRO A 111 -2.69 -6.83 2.54
CA PRO A 111 -2.22 -8.09 1.93
C PRO A 111 -0.82 -8.45 2.45
N ASN A 112 -0.57 -9.73 2.76
CA ASN A 112 0.75 -10.24 3.18
C ASN A 112 1.32 -9.62 4.48
N VAL A 113 0.48 -9.20 5.42
CA VAL A 113 0.95 -8.79 6.77
C VAL A 113 1.22 -10.00 7.66
N LYS A 114 2.17 -9.87 8.60
CA LYS A 114 2.45 -10.91 9.62
C LYS A 114 1.38 -10.98 10.70
N VAL A 115 0.79 -9.83 11.01
CA VAL A 115 -0.26 -9.65 12.01
C VAL A 115 -1.24 -8.66 11.40
N MET A 116 -2.53 -9.03 11.36
CA MET A 116 -3.57 -8.11 10.92
C MET A 116 -3.64 -6.91 11.88
N PRO A 117 -3.39 -5.67 11.43
CA PRO A 117 -3.55 -4.50 12.27
C PRO A 117 -5.04 -4.23 12.53
N ASN A 118 -5.32 -3.51 13.61
CA ASN A 118 -6.61 -2.87 13.78
C ASN A 118 -6.52 -1.49 13.11
N ASP A 119 -7.34 -1.20 12.11
CA ASP A 119 -7.28 0.07 11.36
C ASP A 119 -7.40 1.30 12.27
N GLY A 120 -8.19 1.20 13.34
CA GLY A 120 -8.34 2.27 14.33
C GLY A 120 -7.06 2.56 15.10
N GLU A 121 -6.22 1.55 15.35
CA GLU A 121 -4.90 1.73 15.95
C GLU A 121 -3.92 2.39 14.97
N ILE A 122 -4.00 2.05 13.68
CA ILE A 122 -3.18 2.68 12.63
C ILE A 122 -3.50 4.16 12.48
N VAL A 123 -4.78 4.54 12.50
CA VAL A 123 -5.22 5.95 12.50
C VAL A 123 -4.71 6.69 13.75
N ASP A 124 -4.73 6.04 14.91
CA ASP A 124 -4.26 6.63 16.17
C ASP A 124 -2.73 6.87 16.20
N LEU A 125 -1.95 6.35 15.24
CA LEU A 125 -0.54 6.68 15.08
C LEU A 125 -0.31 8.05 14.42
N ILE A 126 -1.27 8.56 13.64
CA ILE A 126 -1.15 9.84 12.92
C ILE A 126 -0.63 10.99 13.80
N PRO A 127 -1.23 11.29 14.97
CA PRO A 127 -0.76 12.39 15.80
C PRO A 127 0.68 12.22 16.32
N LEU A 128 1.26 11.02 16.26
CA LEU A 128 2.63 10.77 16.70
C LEU A 128 3.69 11.23 15.68
N TYR A 129 3.37 11.24 14.38
CA TYR A 129 4.27 11.73 13.32
C TYR A 129 3.76 13.00 12.60
N ALA A 130 2.48 13.35 12.76
CA ALA A 130 1.88 14.61 12.31
C ALA A 130 1.27 15.34 13.51
N ALA A 131 2.12 15.97 14.32
CA ALA A 131 1.76 16.45 15.66
C ALA A 131 0.79 17.64 15.69
N ASP A 132 0.81 18.51 14.67
CA ASP A 132 -0.04 19.70 14.62
C ASP A 132 -1.13 19.62 13.54
N ALA A 133 -2.19 20.40 13.75
CA ALA A 133 -3.38 20.40 12.89
C ALA A 133 -3.08 20.81 11.44
N LYS A 134 -2.08 21.69 11.21
CA LYS A 134 -1.72 22.13 9.87
C LYS A 134 -1.04 20.99 9.10
N LEU A 135 -0.19 20.23 9.78
CA LEU A 135 0.46 19.07 9.18
C LEU A 135 -0.54 17.94 8.90
N GLN A 136 -1.48 17.70 9.81
CA GLN A 136 -2.58 16.75 9.61
C GLN A 136 -3.46 17.15 8.42
N GLN A 137 -3.82 18.43 8.32
CA GLN A 137 -4.58 18.97 7.19
C GLN A 137 -3.84 18.75 5.85
N LYS A 138 -2.53 19.03 5.81
CA LYS A 138 -1.72 18.75 4.61
C LYS A 138 -1.72 17.28 4.26
N LEU A 139 -1.38 16.42 5.22
CA LEU A 139 -1.20 14.99 5.03
C LEU A 139 -2.49 14.29 4.58
N LEU A 140 -3.62 14.66 5.17
CA LEU A 140 -4.89 13.94 5.02
C LEU A 140 -5.85 14.60 4.02
N VAL A 141 -5.71 15.89 3.73
CA VAL A 141 -6.70 16.64 2.94
C VAL A 141 -6.04 17.35 1.76
N ASP A 142 -5.16 18.33 2.02
CA ASP A 142 -4.74 19.26 0.97
C ASP A 142 -3.81 18.60 -0.06
N ASN A 143 -2.87 17.76 0.39
CA ASN A 143 -1.97 17.03 -0.49
C ASN A 143 -2.71 16.01 -1.37
N PRO A 144 -3.55 15.11 -0.82
CA PRO A 144 -4.30 14.18 -1.66
C PRO A 144 -5.29 14.90 -2.59
N ALA A 145 -6.00 15.94 -2.14
CA ALA A 145 -6.87 16.74 -3.01
C ALA A 145 -6.09 17.34 -4.19
N ARG A 146 -4.90 17.90 -3.93
CA ARG A 146 -4.04 18.49 -4.97
C ARG A 146 -3.46 17.46 -5.92
N LEU A 147 -3.10 16.27 -5.43
CA LEU A 147 -2.56 15.18 -6.25
C LEU A 147 -3.65 14.57 -7.13
N PHE A 148 -4.77 14.15 -6.53
CA PHE A 148 -5.83 13.41 -7.18
C PHE A 148 -6.90 14.28 -7.84
N LYS A 149 -6.83 15.61 -7.66
CA LYS A 149 -7.70 16.60 -8.32
C LYS A 149 -9.18 16.48 -7.94
N PHE A 150 -9.48 16.28 -6.67
CA PHE A 150 -10.85 16.35 -6.13
C PHE A 150 -11.03 17.58 -5.21
N THR A 151 -12.28 18.01 -5.01
CA THR A 151 -12.66 19.22 -4.23
C THR A 151 -13.79 18.93 -3.24
#